data_AF-K1T160-F1
#
_entry.id   AF-K1T160-F1
#
_cell.length_a   1.000
_cell.length_b   1.000
_cell.length_c   1.000
_cell.angle_alpha   90.00
_cell.angle_beta   90.00
_cell.angle_gamma   90.00
#
_symmetry.space_group_name_H-M   'P 1'
#
loop_
_entity.id
_entity.type
_entity.pdbx_description
1 polymer ?
#
loop_
_entity_poly.entity_id
_entity_poly.type
_entity_poly.pdbx_seq_one_letter_code
_entity_poly.pdbx_strand_id
1 'polypeptide(L)'
;MDVVYNHTFSTDSCFNRTVPGYYYRMHSSSAYSNGSGCGNETASDKLMYRKYMIESVKYWAEEYHIDGFRFDLMGIHDITTMNDIRSALDGLYSDGSGKKILMYGEPWTGGSVAISDGCSQSKAGSLNSRVGMFCDSYRDAIKGSTDGSDKGFVQGNTDKAGTVANGVTGKGFSAQAPSQTIAYADAHDNLILWDKIVKSNGS
;
A
#
# COMPACT_ATOMS: atom_id res chain seq x y z
N MET A 1 -1.94 -0.97 12.51
CA MET A 1 -2.81 -2.09 12.12
C MET A 1 -2.72 -2.30 10.62
N ASP A 2 -2.54 -3.54 10.17
CA ASP A 2 -2.66 -3.89 8.75
C ASP A 2 -4.15 -3.97 8.38
N VAL A 3 -4.56 -3.30 7.31
CA VAL A 3 -5.97 -3.22 6.88
C VAL A 3 -6.14 -3.62 5.43
N VAL A 4 -7.06 -4.55 5.21
CA VAL A 4 -7.36 -5.14 3.90
C VAL A 4 -8.70 -4.59 3.40
N TYR A 5 -8.67 -3.38 2.83
CA TYR A 5 -9.84 -2.80 2.19
C TYR A 5 -9.92 -3.12 0.69
N ASN A 6 -8.86 -3.64 0.08
CA ASN A 6 -8.75 -3.78 -1.37
C ASN A 6 -9.52 -4.97 -1.96
N HIS A 7 -9.86 -5.97 -1.14
CA HIS A 7 -10.68 -7.12 -1.53
C HIS A 7 -11.48 -7.65 -0.33
N THR A 8 -12.43 -8.55 -0.59
CA THR A 8 -13.04 -9.40 0.45
C THR A 8 -12.68 -10.86 0.19
N PHE A 9 -12.79 -11.71 1.21
CA PHE A 9 -12.50 -13.15 1.10
C PHE A 9 -13.20 -13.83 -0.10
N SER A 10 -14.48 -13.51 -0.33
CA SER A 10 -15.25 -13.93 -1.50
C SER A 10 -16.21 -12.83 -1.94
N THR A 11 -16.78 -12.97 -3.13
CA THR A 11 -17.85 -12.09 -3.62
C THR A 11 -19.22 -12.43 -3.04
N ASP A 12 -19.40 -13.58 -2.40
CA ASP A 12 -20.47 -13.76 -1.41
C ASP A 12 -20.06 -13.04 -0.12
N SER A 13 -20.46 -11.77 -0.01
CA SER A 13 -20.06 -10.86 1.06
C SER A 13 -21.25 -10.05 1.55
N CYS A 14 -21.12 -9.43 2.73
CA CYS A 14 -22.14 -8.50 3.23
C CYS A 14 -22.42 -7.36 2.23
N PHE A 15 -21.40 -6.88 1.51
CA PHE A 15 -21.55 -5.85 0.49
C PHE A 15 -22.44 -6.29 -0.66
N ASN A 16 -22.16 -7.46 -1.25
CA ASN A 16 -22.95 -7.97 -2.37
C ASN A 16 -24.33 -8.45 -1.95
N ARG A 17 -24.50 -8.95 -0.73
CA ARG A 17 -25.82 -9.31 -0.18
C ARG A 17 -26.69 -8.09 0.11
N THR A 18 -26.07 -6.92 0.31
CA THR A 18 -26.79 -5.66 0.59
C THR A 18 -27.07 -4.88 -0.69
N VAL A 19 -26.05 -4.63 -1.51
CA VAL A 19 -26.17 -3.94 -2.80
C VAL A 19 -25.33 -4.70 -3.84
N PRO A 20 -25.93 -5.68 -4.55
CA PRO A 20 -25.23 -6.51 -5.52
C PRO A 20 -24.48 -5.67 -6.57
N GLY A 21 -23.18 -5.96 -6.76
CA GLY A 21 -22.35 -5.37 -7.81
C GLY A 21 -21.91 -3.91 -7.59
N TYR A 22 -22.30 -3.27 -6.49
CA TYR A 22 -21.94 -1.86 -6.26
C TYR A 22 -20.52 -1.69 -5.69
N TYR A 23 -20.15 -2.51 -4.72
CA TYR A 23 -18.94 -2.34 -3.91
C TYR A 23 -17.67 -2.94 -4.53
N TYR A 24 -17.80 -3.58 -5.68
CA TYR A 24 -16.70 -4.23 -6.39
C TYR A 24 -16.54 -3.61 -7.78
N ARG A 25 -15.31 -3.61 -8.28
CA ARG A 25 -15.09 -3.25 -9.68
C ARG A 25 -15.39 -4.45 -10.57
N MET A 26 -16.01 -4.16 -11.70
CA MET A 26 -16.43 -5.16 -12.67
C MET A 26 -16.06 -4.68 -14.06
N HIS A 27 -15.66 -5.62 -14.91
CA HIS A 27 -15.50 -5.38 -16.34
C HIS A 27 -16.87 -5.18 -17.00
N SER A 28 -16.88 -4.64 -18.23
CA SER A 28 -18.10 -4.49 -19.03
C SER A 28 -18.85 -5.81 -19.27
N SER A 29 -18.16 -6.95 -19.17
CA SER A 29 -18.72 -8.30 -19.24
C SER A 29 -19.49 -8.73 -17.98
N SER A 30 -19.60 -7.88 -16.96
CA SER A 30 -20.11 -8.23 -15.62
C SER A 30 -19.27 -9.28 -14.87
N ALA A 31 -18.04 -9.53 -15.31
CA ALA A 31 -17.06 -10.28 -14.51
C ALA A 31 -16.40 -9.35 -13.50
N TYR A 32 -16.12 -9.83 -12.29
CA TYR A 32 -15.34 -9.09 -11.31
C TYR A 32 -13.94 -8.83 -11.82
N SER A 33 -13.46 -7.60 -11.61
CA SER A 33 -12.06 -7.27 -11.83
C SER A 33 -11.21 -7.81 -10.69
N ASN A 34 -9.93 -8.10 -10.97
CA ASN A 34 -9.06 -8.85 -10.05
C ASN A 34 -7.75 -8.10 -9.78
N GLY A 35 -7.84 -6.81 -9.49
CA GLY A 35 -6.69 -5.99 -9.10
C GLY A 35 -5.92 -6.53 -7.89
N SER A 36 -6.57 -7.29 -7.00
CA SER A 36 -5.93 -7.92 -5.83
C SER A 36 -5.18 -9.20 -6.15
N GLY A 37 -5.48 -9.87 -7.27
CA GLY A 37 -5.05 -11.25 -7.53
C GLY A 37 -5.83 -12.31 -6.72
N CYS A 38 -6.71 -11.91 -5.80
CA CYS A 38 -7.46 -12.79 -4.88
C CYS A 38 -8.91 -13.06 -5.31
N GLY A 39 -9.26 -12.79 -6.56
CA GLY A 39 -10.55 -13.09 -7.19
C GLY A 39 -11.52 -11.92 -7.26
N ASN A 40 -11.26 -10.81 -6.56
CA ASN A 40 -12.07 -9.59 -6.62
C ASN A 40 -11.26 -8.36 -6.20
N GLU A 41 -11.68 -7.18 -6.63
CA GLU A 41 -11.23 -5.90 -6.06
C GLU A 41 -12.44 -5.03 -5.68
N THR A 42 -12.34 -4.34 -4.55
CA THR A 42 -13.37 -3.41 -4.11
C THR A 42 -13.22 -2.05 -4.78
N ALA A 43 -14.32 -1.31 -4.90
CA ALA A 43 -14.39 -0.07 -5.67
C ALA A 43 -14.35 1.16 -4.76
N SER A 44 -13.15 1.56 -4.30
CA SER A 44 -12.96 2.76 -3.45
C SER A 44 -13.43 4.05 -4.11
N ASP A 45 -13.49 4.09 -5.44
CA ASP A 45 -14.00 5.20 -6.23
C ASP A 45 -15.52 5.39 -6.08
N LYS A 46 -16.24 4.40 -5.55
CA LYS A 46 -17.68 4.48 -5.27
C LYS A 46 -17.93 5.20 -3.96
N LEU A 47 -18.82 6.18 -4.00
CA LEU A 47 -19.14 7.08 -2.89
C LEU A 47 -19.40 6.35 -1.56
N MET A 48 -20.22 5.29 -1.57
CA MET A 48 -20.56 4.59 -0.33
C MET A 48 -19.46 3.67 0.17
N TYR A 49 -18.57 3.17 -0.71
CA TYR A 49 -17.42 2.40 -0.26
C TYR A 49 -16.31 3.31 0.28
N ARG A 50 -16.07 4.47 -0.34
CA ARG A 50 -15.21 5.52 0.21
C ARG A 50 -15.67 5.93 1.61
N LYS A 51 -16.97 6.21 1.77
CA LYS A 51 -17.57 6.52 3.07
C LYS A 51 -17.30 5.40 4.09
N TYR A 52 -17.56 4.15 3.72
CA TYR A 52 -17.28 2.99 4.57
C TYR A 52 -15.81 2.92 4.99
N MET A 53 -14.86 3.08 4.07
CA MET A 53 -13.42 3.04 4.39
C MET A 53 -13.03 4.15 5.38
N ILE A 54 -13.50 5.38 5.16
CA ILE A 54 -13.25 6.52 6.06
C ILE A 54 -13.83 6.23 7.45
N GLU A 55 -15.10 5.81 7.53
CA GLU A 55 -15.78 5.54 8.80
C GLU A 55 -15.13 4.38 9.55
N SER A 56 -14.76 3.31 8.85
CA SER A 56 -14.07 2.17 9.44
C SER A 56 -12.70 2.56 10.00
N VAL A 57 -11.88 3.30 9.24
CA VAL A 57 -10.56 3.76 9.71
C VAL A 57 -10.69 4.69 10.92
N LYS A 58 -11.64 5.63 10.89
CA LYS A 58 -11.93 6.50 12.04
C LYS A 58 -12.36 5.69 13.26
N TYR A 59 -13.27 4.74 13.08
CA TYR A 59 -13.77 3.90 14.16
C TYR A 59 -12.63 3.12 14.83
N TRP A 60 -11.73 2.50 14.06
CA TRP A 60 -10.57 1.83 14.63
C TRP A 60 -9.61 2.77 15.38
N ALA A 61 -9.44 4.00 14.90
CA ALA A 61 -8.63 4.98 15.59
C ALA A 61 -9.30 5.50 16.88
N GLU A 62 -10.61 5.77 16.86
CA GLU A 62 -11.37 6.33 17.98
C GLU A 62 -11.68 5.28 19.06
N GLU A 63 -12.18 4.11 18.67
CA GLU A 63 -12.65 3.07 19.61
C GLU A 63 -11.49 2.24 20.18
N TYR A 64 -10.50 1.93 19.34
CA TYR A 64 -9.38 1.05 19.71
C TYR A 64 -8.06 1.80 19.90
N HIS A 65 -8.07 3.13 19.75
CA HIS A 65 -6.89 3.99 19.93
C HIS A 65 -5.70 3.57 19.05
N ILE A 66 -5.97 3.15 17.81
CA ILE A 66 -4.93 2.74 16.85
C ILE A 66 -4.13 3.95 16.35
N ASP A 67 -2.80 3.89 16.50
CA ASP A 67 -1.87 4.96 16.11
C ASP A 67 -1.38 4.89 14.64
N GLY A 68 -1.88 3.95 13.84
CA GLY A 68 -1.55 3.92 12.43
C GLY A 68 -2.07 2.74 11.63
N PHE A 69 -2.09 2.92 10.31
CA PHE A 69 -2.67 1.98 9.35
C PHE A 69 -1.70 1.69 8.20
N ARG A 70 -1.42 0.40 7.98
CA ARG A 70 -0.76 -0.12 6.77
C ARG A 70 -1.86 -0.63 5.84
N PHE A 71 -2.02 0.02 4.70
CA PHE A 71 -3.00 -0.37 3.68
C PHE A 71 -2.40 -1.44 2.77
N ASP A 72 -2.96 -2.64 2.87
CA ASP A 72 -2.69 -3.75 1.97
C ASP A 72 -3.07 -3.39 0.53
N LEU A 73 -2.17 -3.67 -0.42
CA LEU A 73 -2.33 -3.35 -1.84
C LEU A 73 -2.93 -1.96 -2.09
N MET A 74 -2.40 -0.94 -1.40
CA MET A 74 -2.88 0.45 -1.47
C MET A 74 -2.98 0.97 -2.92
N GLY A 75 -2.17 0.46 -3.84
CA GLY A 75 -2.24 0.77 -5.27
C GLY A 75 -3.59 0.47 -5.94
N ILE A 76 -4.43 -0.38 -5.35
CA ILE A 76 -5.80 -0.67 -5.81
C ILE A 76 -6.76 0.49 -5.50
N HIS A 77 -6.48 1.28 -4.48
CA HIS A 77 -7.34 2.38 -4.07
C HIS A 77 -7.06 3.66 -4.88
N ASP A 78 -8.11 4.40 -5.20
CA ASP A 78 -8.02 5.70 -5.86
C ASP A 78 -7.41 6.75 -4.94
N ILE A 79 -6.69 7.71 -5.54
CA ILE A 79 -5.99 8.78 -4.83
C ILE A 79 -6.94 9.63 -3.98
N THR A 80 -8.14 9.93 -4.50
CA THR A 80 -9.13 10.74 -3.77
C THR A 80 -9.51 10.08 -2.45
N THR A 81 -9.86 8.79 -2.47
CA THR A 81 -10.17 8.04 -1.23
C THR A 81 -9.03 8.08 -0.22
N MET A 82 -7.79 7.84 -0.65
CA MET A 82 -6.65 7.82 0.29
C MET A 82 -6.37 9.19 0.88
N ASN A 83 -6.52 10.27 0.11
CA ASN A 83 -6.41 11.64 0.62
C ASN A 83 -7.56 12.03 1.57
N ASP A 84 -8.78 11.57 1.30
CA ASP A 84 -9.94 11.82 2.16
C ASP A 84 -9.78 11.09 3.50
N ILE A 85 -9.31 9.84 3.49
CA ILE A 85 -8.97 9.10 4.73
C ILE A 85 -7.89 9.85 5.51
N ARG A 86 -6.82 10.31 4.83
CA ARG A 86 -5.75 11.07 5.49
C ARG A 86 -6.28 12.35 6.14
N SER A 87 -7.15 13.08 5.44
CA SER A 87 -7.76 14.31 5.92
C SER A 87 -8.71 14.04 7.11
N ALA A 88 -9.47 12.96 7.07
CA ALA A 88 -10.34 12.53 8.16
C ALA A 88 -9.56 12.17 9.43
N LEU A 89 -8.44 11.45 9.29
CA LEU A 89 -7.54 11.16 10.41
C LEU A 89 -6.87 12.42 10.97
N ASP A 90 -6.43 13.35 10.10
CA ASP A 90 -5.79 14.60 10.54
C ASP A 90 -6.73 15.48 11.36
N GLY A 91 -8.04 15.45 11.06
CA GLY A 91 -9.10 16.16 11.77
C GLY A 91 -9.81 15.34 12.84
N LEU A 92 -9.32 14.15 13.17
CA LEU A 92 -10.02 13.21 14.06
C LEU A 92 -10.19 13.76 15.48
N TYR A 93 -9.11 14.33 16.02
CA TYR A 93 -9.06 14.83 17.39
C TYR A 93 -8.86 16.34 17.41
N SER A 94 -9.63 17.04 18.26
CA SER A 94 -9.61 18.50 18.36
C SER A 94 -8.27 19.08 18.82
N ASP A 95 -7.44 18.27 19.50
CA ASP A 95 -6.09 18.65 19.94
C ASP A 95 -5.04 18.53 18.82
N GLY A 96 -5.44 18.08 17.63
CA GLY A 96 -4.56 17.89 16.47
C GLY A 96 -3.69 16.64 16.51
N SER A 97 -3.86 15.77 17.52
CA SER A 97 -3.10 14.53 17.67
C SER A 97 -3.35 13.54 16.53
N GLY A 98 -4.47 13.63 15.82
CA GLY A 98 -4.79 12.79 14.65
C GLY A 98 -3.75 12.86 13.52
N LYS A 99 -3.01 13.98 13.41
CA LYS A 99 -1.87 14.12 12.48
C LYS A 99 -0.68 13.20 12.80
N LYS A 100 -0.62 12.64 14.02
CA LYS A 100 0.42 11.70 14.45
C LYS A 100 0.11 10.26 14.03
N ILE A 101 -1.15 9.96 13.68
CA ILE A 101 -1.56 8.63 13.22
C ILE A 101 -0.84 8.33 11.90
N LEU A 102 -0.07 7.26 11.84
CA LEU A 102 0.67 6.88 10.64
C LEU A 102 -0.28 6.31 9.57
N MET A 103 -0.03 6.65 8.31
CA MET A 103 -0.77 6.08 7.18
C MET A 103 0.21 5.78 6.06
N TYR A 104 0.30 4.52 5.68
CA TYR A 104 1.17 4.07 4.61
C TYR A 104 0.63 2.79 3.97
N GLY A 105 1.19 2.36 2.84
CA GLY A 105 0.76 1.11 2.23
C GLY A 105 1.62 0.70 1.04
N GLU A 106 1.15 -0.34 0.38
CA GLU A 106 1.82 -0.93 -0.78
C GLU A 106 1.42 -0.21 -2.07
N PRO A 107 2.36 0.46 -2.76
CA PRO A 107 2.04 1.23 -3.96
C PRO A 107 1.86 0.37 -5.23
N TRP A 108 1.51 -0.91 -5.07
CA TRP A 108 1.32 -1.88 -6.14
C TRP A 108 -0.03 -2.59 -6.02
N THR A 109 -0.32 -3.45 -7.00
CA THR A 109 -1.53 -4.26 -7.10
C THR A 109 -1.12 -5.72 -7.24
N GLY A 110 -1.99 -6.67 -6.89
CA GLY A 110 -1.73 -8.10 -7.07
C GLY A 110 -2.09 -8.63 -8.48
N GLY A 111 -2.86 -7.85 -9.24
CA GLY A 111 -3.24 -8.12 -10.62
C GLY A 111 -3.59 -6.84 -11.38
N SER A 112 -4.20 -6.98 -12.55
CA SER A 112 -4.65 -5.82 -13.34
C SER A 112 -5.84 -5.14 -12.67
N VAL A 113 -5.62 -3.90 -12.21
CA VAL A 113 -6.62 -3.03 -11.58
C VAL A 113 -7.50 -2.35 -12.64
N ALA A 114 -8.79 -2.20 -12.36
CA ALA A 114 -9.74 -1.60 -13.29
C ALA A 114 -9.73 -0.05 -13.33
N ILE A 115 -8.97 0.62 -12.47
CA ILE A 115 -8.87 2.09 -12.42
C ILE A 115 -7.52 2.60 -12.92
N SER A 116 -7.51 3.81 -13.49
CA SER A 116 -6.29 4.45 -13.98
C SER A 116 -5.59 5.32 -12.92
N ASP A 117 -6.26 5.69 -11.84
CA ASP A 117 -5.83 6.64 -10.81
C ASP A 117 -5.44 5.96 -9.48
N GLY A 118 -5.05 4.69 -9.51
CA GLY A 118 -4.53 3.95 -8.35
C GLY A 118 -3.25 4.55 -7.76
N CYS A 119 -3.04 4.34 -6.45
CA CYS A 119 -1.96 4.92 -5.64
C CYS A 119 -0.57 4.29 -5.88
N SER A 120 0.02 4.52 -7.07
CA SER A 120 1.39 4.10 -7.39
C SER A 120 2.46 5.10 -6.95
N GLN A 121 3.72 4.66 -6.79
CA GLN A 121 4.85 5.53 -6.45
C GLN A 121 5.06 6.68 -7.46
N SER A 122 4.78 6.44 -8.75
CA SER A 122 4.84 7.47 -9.79
C SER A 122 3.83 8.61 -9.59
N LYS A 123 2.80 8.39 -8.76
CA LYS A 123 1.77 9.37 -8.41
C LYS A 123 1.85 9.81 -6.96
N ALA A 124 2.97 9.57 -6.26
CA ALA A 124 3.15 10.00 -4.88
C ALA A 124 2.93 11.51 -4.68
N GLY A 125 3.18 12.33 -5.70
CA GLY A 125 2.90 13.77 -5.69
C GLY A 125 1.43 14.17 -5.71
N SER A 126 0.52 13.25 -6.03
CA SER A 126 -0.92 13.47 -5.95
C SER A 126 -1.51 13.08 -4.58
N LEU A 127 -0.70 12.49 -3.71
CA LEU A 127 -1.09 12.13 -2.35
C LEU A 127 -0.58 13.15 -1.35
N ASN A 128 -1.30 13.28 -0.24
CA ASN A 128 -0.86 14.04 0.91
C ASN A 128 0.52 13.52 1.38
N SER A 129 1.42 14.43 1.76
CA SER A 129 2.78 14.09 2.20
C SER A 129 2.85 13.21 3.45
N ARG A 130 1.72 13.02 4.15
CA ARG A 130 1.55 12.08 5.29
C ARG A 130 1.00 10.70 4.89
N VAL A 131 0.92 10.39 3.59
CA VAL A 131 0.60 9.05 3.08
C VAL A 131 1.88 8.41 2.55
N GLY A 132 2.38 7.42 3.29
CA GLY A 132 3.60 6.68 2.99
C GLY A 132 3.42 5.51 2.02
N MET A 133 4.52 5.14 1.38
CA MET A 133 4.60 4.02 0.45
C MET A 133 5.86 3.20 0.72
N PHE A 134 5.72 1.87 0.69
CA PHE A 134 6.88 0.98 0.65
C PHE A 134 7.78 1.30 -0.53
N CYS A 135 9.09 1.42 -0.26
CA CYS A 135 10.11 1.71 -1.25
C CYS A 135 10.82 0.42 -1.69
N ASP A 136 10.22 -0.26 -2.65
CA ASP A 136 10.73 -1.48 -3.30
C ASP A 136 12.10 -1.27 -3.96
N SER A 137 12.33 -0.14 -4.62
CA SER A 137 13.62 0.18 -5.24
C SER A 137 14.77 0.21 -4.23
N TYR A 138 14.50 0.70 -3.00
CA TYR A 138 15.48 0.68 -1.92
C TYR A 138 15.66 -0.72 -1.33
N ARG A 139 14.57 -1.46 -1.10
CA ARG A 139 14.61 -2.87 -0.69
C ARG A 139 15.48 -3.69 -1.64
N ASP A 140 15.22 -3.59 -2.94
CA ASP A 140 15.91 -4.37 -3.97
C ASP A 140 17.38 -3.95 -4.11
N ALA A 141 17.68 -2.67 -3.89
CA ALA A 141 19.06 -2.20 -3.82
C ALA A 141 19.81 -2.78 -2.62
N ILE A 142 19.14 -2.96 -1.47
CA ILE A 142 19.72 -3.57 -0.28
C ILE A 142 19.94 -5.07 -0.50
N LYS A 143 18.88 -5.83 -0.82
CA LYS A 143 18.88 -7.30 -0.76
C LYS A 143 18.85 -8.05 -2.10
N GLY A 144 18.77 -7.34 -3.23
CA GLY A 144 18.45 -7.93 -4.53
C GLY A 144 16.95 -8.13 -4.70
N SER A 145 16.51 -8.66 -5.84
CA SER A 145 15.09 -8.95 -6.10
C SER A 145 14.51 -9.87 -5.01
N THR A 146 13.20 -9.88 -4.79
CA THR A 146 12.61 -10.52 -3.61
C THR A 146 12.86 -12.03 -3.53
N ASP A 147 12.62 -12.75 -4.62
CA ASP A 147 12.70 -14.22 -4.69
C ASP A 147 13.83 -14.72 -5.60
N GLY A 148 14.59 -13.83 -6.23
CA GLY A 148 15.70 -14.17 -7.11
C GLY A 148 16.99 -14.56 -6.36
N SER A 149 18.01 -14.95 -7.13
CA SER A 149 19.37 -15.21 -6.65
C SER A 149 20.33 -14.03 -6.86
N ASP A 150 19.86 -12.93 -7.45
CA ASP A 150 20.66 -11.73 -7.67
C ASP A 150 21.01 -11.04 -6.35
N LYS A 151 22.21 -10.44 -6.31
CA LYS A 151 22.76 -9.83 -5.10
C LYS A 151 22.37 -8.35 -5.01
N GLY A 152 21.99 -7.93 -3.82
CA GLY A 152 21.92 -6.52 -3.43
C GLY A 152 23.24 -6.02 -2.86
N PHE A 153 23.22 -4.78 -2.39
CA PHE A 153 24.38 -4.09 -1.83
C PHE A 153 25.00 -4.85 -0.65
N VAL A 154 24.17 -5.39 0.26
CA VAL A 154 24.67 -6.09 1.47
C VAL A 154 25.31 -7.44 1.16
N GLN A 155 25.08 -7.98 -0.04
CA GLN A 155 25.76 -9.17 -0.55
C GLN A 155 26.98 -8.84 -1.44
N GLY A 156 27.42 -7.58 -1.46
CA GLY A 156 28.63 -7.13 -2.17
C GLY A 156 28.38 -6.55 -3.57
N ASN A 157 27.13 -6.34 -3.99
CA ASN A 157 26.84 -5.70 -5.27
C ASN A 157 26.98 -4.16 -5.16
N THR A 158 28.17 -3.64 -5.41
CA THR A 158 28.47 -2.20 -5.28
C THR A 158 27.76 -1.33 -6.30
N ASP A 159 27.24 -1.89 -7.40
CA ASP A 159 26.48 -1.14 -8.41
C ASP A 159 25.18 -0.56 -7.84
N LYS A 160 24.71 -1.09 -6.71
CA LYS A 160 23.53 -0.60 -6.00
C LYS A 160 23.81 0.57 -5.06
N ALA A 161 25.06 0.98 -4.86
CA ALA A 161 25.44 2.03 -3.90
C ALA A 161 24.66 3.34 -4.12
N GLY A 162 24.48 3.76 -5.39
CA GLY A 162 23.72 4.96 -5.72
C GLY A 162 22.23 4.86 -5.33
N THR A 163 21.59 3.72 -5.61
CA THR A 163 20.20 3.48 -5.22
C THR A 163 20.04 3.38 -3.70
N VAL A 164 21.02 2.78 -3.00
CA VAL A 164 21.06 2.77 -1.54
C VAL A 164 21.15 4.20 -0.99
N ALA A 165 22.06 5.03 -1.52
CA ALA A 165 22.18 6.42 -1.10
C ALA A 165 20.89 7.23 -1.36
N ASN A 166 20.21 6.98 -2.49
CA ASN A 166 18.92 7.59 -2.77
C ASN A 166 17.87 7.18 -1.72
N GLY A 167 17.79 5.90 -1.35
CA GLY A 167 16.86 5.46 -0.31
C GLY A 167 17.15 6.04 1.07
N VAL A 168 18.44 6.12 1.47
CA VAL A 168 18.86 6.77 2.74
C VAL A 168 18.40 8.24 2.79
N THR A 169 18.36 8.92 1.65
CA THR A 169 17.93 10.33 1.55
C THR A 169 16.44 10.51 1.25
N GLY A 170 15.64 9.42 1.25
CA GLY A 170 14.20 9.48 0.97
C GLY A 170 13.86 9.77 -0.49
N LYS A 171 14.78 9.51 -1.42
CA LYS A 171 14.67 9.76 -2.87
C LYS A 171 14.55 8.48 -3.71
N GLY A 172 13.97 7.42 -3.12
CA GLY A 172 13.82 6.13 -3.81
C GLY A 172 12.76 6.13 -4.93
N PHE A 173 11.86 7.11 -4.92
CA PHE A 173 10.86 7.36 -5.96
C PHE A 173 10.45 8.85 -5.93
N SER A 174 9.42 9.24 -6.70
CA SER A 174 8.89 10.62 -6.78
C SER A 174 8.15 11.11 -5.52
N ALA A 175 8.61 10.70 -4.33
CA ALA A 175 8.14 11.20 -3.04
C ALA A 175 8.33 12.72 -2.96
N GLN A 176 7.35 13.42 -2.40
CA GLN A 176 7.40 14.87 -2.16
C GLN A 176 7.92 15.21 -0.76
N ALA A 177 7.92 14.24 0.15
CA ALA A 177 8.48 14.37 1.49
C ALA A 177 9.08 13.04 1.96
N PRO A 178 10.12 13.05 2.83
CA PRO A 178 10.69 11.82 3.40
C PRO A 178 9.66 10.97 4.15
N SER A 179 8.62 11.60 4.73
CA SER A 179 7.51 10.92 5.38
C SER A 179 6.70 10.02 4.45
N GLN A 180 6.83 10.19 3.13
CA GLN A 180 6.18 9.30 2.16
C GLN A 180 6.99 8.02 1.90
N THR A 181 8.23 7.91 2.35
CA THR A 181 9.10 6.76 2.06
C THR A 181 9.14 5.81 3.25
N ILE A 182 8.60 4.60 3.07
CA ILE A 182 8.79 3.48 3.99
C ILE A 182 10.00 2.68 3.51
N ALA A 183 11.14 2.96 4.13
CA ALA A 183 12.39 2.28 3.90
C ALA A 183 12.38 0.90 4.60
N TYR A 184 12.68 -0.16 3.86
CA TYR A 184 12.68 -1.52 4.38
C TYR A 184 13.59 -2.43 3.56
N ALA A 185 13.96 -3.57 4.15
CA ALA A 185 14.64 -4.66 3.46
C ALA A 185 13.85 -5.97 3.55
N ASP A 186 12.94 -6.08 4.51
CA ASP A 186 12.22 -7.32 4.78
C ASP A 186 10.80 -7.06 5.28
N ALA A 187 9.90 -7.98 4.96
CA ALA A 187 8.49 -7.96 5.33
C ALA A 187 8.00 -9.41 5.46
N HIS A 188 6.70 -9.59 5.70
CA HIS A 188 6.11 -10.93 5.77
C HIS A 188 6.04 -11.63 4.40
N ASP A 189 6.01 -10.85 3.32
CA ASP A 189 6.07 -11.36 1.94
C ASP A 189 7.49 -11.76 1.53
N ASN A 190 7.53 -12.73 0.62
CA ASN A 190 8.73 -13.26 -0.02
C ASN A 190 9.71 -13.93 0.96
N LEU A 191 10.92 -14.25 0.46
CA LEU A 191 12.00 -14.73 1.32
C LEU A 191 12.41 -13.67 2.35
N ILE A 192 12.49 -14.12 3.60
CA ILE A 192 13.15 -13.36 4.67
C ILE A 192 14.60 -13.06 4.27
N LEU A 193 15.16 -11.99 4.82
CA LEU A 193 16.48 -11.48 4.43
C LEU A 193 17.58 -12.54 4.55
N TRP A 194 17.53 -13.37 5.59
CA TRP A 194 18.49 -14.46 5.79
C TRP A 194 18.44 -15.47 4.64
N ASP A 195 17.26 -16.03 4.37
CA ASP A 195 17.06 -17.01 3.29
C ASP A 195 17.42 -16.42 1.93
N LYS A 196 17.12 -15.14 1.71
CA LYS A 196 17.53 -14.42 0.51
C LYS A 196 19.06 -14.34 0.39
N ILE A 197 19.77 -14.01 1.46
CA ILE A 197 21.24 -13.93 1.46
C ILE A 197 21.85 -15.31 1.17
N VAL A 198 21.37 -16.36 1.82
CA VAL A 198 21.80 -17.75 1.58
C VAL A 198 21.58 -18.12 0.10
N LYS A 199 20.38 -17.86 -0.43
CA LYS A 199 20.05 -18.15 -1.84
C LYS A 199 20.94 -17.39 -2.82
N SER A 200 21.38 -16.17 -2.48
CA SER A 200 22.17 -15.32 -3.39
C SER A 200 23.66 -15.68 -3.40
N ASN A 201 24.19 -16.17 -2.29
CA ASN A 201 25.61 -16.41 -2.14
C ASN A 201 26.03 -17.85 -2.42
N GLY A 202 25.07 -18.78 -2.50
CA GLY A 202 25.35 -20.20 -2.55
C GLY A 202 25.87 -20.66 -1.18
N SER A 203 25.17 -21.61 -0.57
CA SER A 203 25.69 -22.34 0.59
C SER A 203 26.86 -23.23 0.18
#